data_AF-A0A2E5WDK2-F1
#
_entry.id   AF-A0A2E5WDK2-F1
#
_cell.length_a   1.000
_cell.length_b   1.000
_cell.length_c   1.000
_cell.angle_alpha   90.00
_cell.angle_beta   90.00
_cell.angle_gamma   90.00
#
_symmetry.space_group_name_H-M   'P 1'
#
loop_
_entity.id
_entity.type
_entity.pdbx_description
1 polymer ?
#
loop_
_entity_poly.entity_id
_entity_poly.type
_entity_poly.pdbx_seq_one_letter_code
_entity_poly.pdbx_strand_id
1 'polypeptide(L)'
;MGYTVQRSPTMLGMGISAIGEASGAYIQNQKKLSTYYADIDAGRLPVERGYGTSEDDQLRKHVILELMCNLYLDRADVEAQFGIDFAETFAIELDELAAGP
;
A
#
# COMPACT_ATOMS: atom_id res chain seq x y z
N MET A 1 -0.97 -5.04 7.63
CA MET A 1 -2.17 -4.68 6.84
C MET A 1 -3.40 -5.20 7.57
N GLY A 2 -4.23 -4.29 8.04
CA GLY A 2 -5.40 -4.55 8.89
C GLY A 2 -5.98 -3.22 9.37
N TYR A 3 -7.10 -3.24 10.08
CA TYR A 3 -7.73 -2.03 10.61
C TYR A 3 -7.04 -1.59 11.90
N THR A 4 -6.65 -0.32 11.96
CA THR A 4 -6.03 0.31 13.13
C THR A 4 -6.48 1.76 13.20
N VAL A 5 -6.68 2.26 14.42
CA VAL A 5 -6.96 3.69 14.66
C VAL A 5 -5.73 4.56 14.43
N GLN A 6 -4.54 3.99 14.59
CA GLN A 6 -3.27 4.69 14.39
C GLN A 6 -2.64 4.23 13.08
N ARG A 7 -2.75 5.07 12.05
CA ARG A 7 -2.05 4.88 10.79
C ARG A 7 -0.58 5.28 10.98
N SER A 8 0.32 4.44 10.49
CA SER A 8 1.76 4.75 10.46
C SER A 8 2.24 4.72 9.01
N PRO A 9 2.99 5.73 8.53
CA PRO A 9 3.60 5.72 7.20
C PRO A 9 4.75 4.70 7.11
N THR A 10 5.14 4.08 8.22
CA THR A 10 6.18 3.06 8.26
C THR A 10 5.77 1.91 9.18
N MET A 11 5.84 0.70 8.66
CA MET A 11 5.53 -0.55 9.34
C MET A 11 6.67 -1.54 9.05
N LEU A 12 7.41 -1.95 10.08
CA LEU A 12 8.48 -2.93 9.92
C LEU A 12 7.96 -4.34 10.23
N GLY A 13 7.97 -5.21 9.22
CA GLY A 13 7.62 -6.61 9.37
C GLY A 13 8.84 -7.45 9.77
N MET A 14 8.76 -8.14 10.91
CA MET A 14 9.82 -9.05 11.39
C MET A 14 9.34 -10.49 11.36
N GLY A 15 10.26 -11.42 11.09
CA GLY A 15 9.98 -12.85 10.95
C GLY A 15 9.78 -13.29 9.50
N ILE A 16 9.63 -14.60 9.32
CA ILE A 16 9.39 -15.20 8.00
C ILE A 16 8.10 -14.66 7.40
N SER A 17 8.07 -14.53 6.07
CA SER A 17 6.93 -14.06 5.27
C SER A 17 6.34 -12.68 5.61
N ALA A 18 6.84 -12.02 6.66
CA ALA A 18 6.37 -10.73 7.10
C ALA A 18 6.47 -9.69 5.98
N ILE A 19 5.44 -8.84 5.91
CA ILE A 19 5.37 -7.72 4.97
C ILE A 19 5.51 -6.44 5.78
N GLY A 20 6.45 -5.60 5.37
CA GLY A 20 6.62 -4.25 5.84
C GLY A 20 6.23 -3.22 4.78
N GLU A 21 6.07 -1.99 5.23
CA GLU A 21 5.94 -0.80 4.38
C GLU A 21 6.90 0.27 4.92
N ALA A 22 7.75 0.82 4.07
CA ALA A 22 8.63 1.92 4.44
C ALA A 22 8.95 2.77 3.21
N SER A 23 8.92 4.09 3.36
CA SER A 23 9.36 5.04 2.33
C SER A 23 8.75 4.81 0.94
N GLY A 24 7.44 4.54 0.86
CA GLY A 24 6.77 4.27 -0.41
C GLY A 24 7.17 2.94 -1.04
N ALA A 25 7.56 1.95 -0.25
CA ALA A 25 7.82 0.60 -0.72
C ALA A 25 7.22 -0.45 0.20
N TYR A 26 6.65 -1.50 -0.41
CA TYR A 26 6.34 -2.74 0.29
C TYR A 26 7.52 -3.68 0.23
N ILE A 27 7.82 -4.33 1.33
CA ILE A 27 8.97 -5.22 1.47
C ILE A 27 8.46 -6.54 2.06
N GLN A 28 8.86 -7.67 1.47
CA GLN A 28 8.52 -8.99 1.98
C GLN A 28 9.77 -9.78 2.33
N ASN A 29 9.77 -10.31 3.55
CA ASN A 29 10.82 -11.21 4.00
C ASN A 29 10.73 -12.60 3.35
N GLN A 30 11.84 -13.34 3.37
CA GLN A 30 11.92 -14.73 2.95
C GLN A 30 10.76 -15.56 3.51
N LYS A 31 10.06 -16.28 2.63
CA LYS A 31 8.93 -17.14 3.03
C LYS A 31 9.37 -18.50 3.59
N LYS A 32 10.56 -18.96 3.22
CA LYS A 32 11.11 -20.24 3.70
C LYS A 32 11.99 -19.99 4.93
N LEU A 33 11.70 -20.68 6.02
CA LEU A 33 12.42 -20.54 7.28
C LEU A 33 13.93 -20.80 7.14
N SER A 34 14.32 -21.79 6.33
CA SER A 34 15.74 -22.10 6.12
C SER A 34 16.51 -20.99 5.40
N THR A 35 15.90 -20.31 4.42
CA THR A 35 16.57 -19.21 3.69
C THR A 35 16.58 -17.94 4.53
N TYR A 36 15.49 -17.69 5.27
CA TYR A 36 15.43 -16.59 6.24
C TYR A 36 16.56 -16.64 7.25
N TYR A 37 16.79 -17.79 7.90
CA TYR A 37 17.90 -17.94 8.84
C TYR A 37 19.27 -17.88 8.16
N ALA A 38 19.42 -18.50 6.98
CA ALA A 38 20.68 -18.42 6.25
C ALA A 38 21.09 -16.99 5.87
N ASP A 39 20.12 -16.11 5.58
CA ASP A 39 20.38 -14.68 5.35
C ASP A 39 20.82 -13.96 6.63
N ILE A 40 20.13 -14.21 7.75
CA ILE A 40 20.46 -13.62 9.05
C ILE A 40 21.84 -14.07 9.55
N ASP A 41 22.12 -15.38 9.50
CA ASP A 41 23.40 -15.95 9.94
C ASP A 41 24.57 -15.42 9.12
N ALA A 42 24.31 -15.00 7.87
CA ALA A 42 25.27 -14.36 7.00
C ALA A 42 25.30 -12.82 7.12
N GLY A 43 24.58 -12.23 8.08
CA GLY A 43 24.54 -10.79 8.33
C GLY A 43 23.81 -9.97 7.26
N ARG A 44 22.94 -10.60 6.45
CA ARG A 44 22.13 -9.93 5.43
C ARG A 44 20.69 -9.75 5.90
N LEU A 45 20.00 -8.75 5.35
CA LEU A 45 18.57 -8.61 5.56
C LEU A 45 17.83 -9.75 4.83
N PRO A 46 16.91 -10.47 5.49
CA PRO A 46 16.22 -11.62 4.91
C PRO A 46 15.04 -11.18 4.03
N VAL A 47 15.29 -10.28 3.08
CA VAL A 47 14.30 -9.72 2.15
C VAL A 47 14.27 -10.57 0.88
N GLU A 48 13.09 -11.09 0.53
CA GLU A 48 12.88 -11.85 -0.71
C GLU A 48 12.59 -10.91 -1.88
N ARG A 49 11.77 -9.88 -1.65
CA ARG A 49 11.36 -8.91 -2.67
C ARG A 49 10.89 -7.60 -2.07
N GLY A 50 11.02 -6.54 -2.86
CA GLY A 50 10.40 -5.24 -2.60
C GLY A 50 9.62 -4.76 -3.81
N TYR A 51 8.65 -3.88 -3.58
CA TYR A 51 7.89 -3.19 -4.60
C TYR A 51 7.80 -1.71 -4.22
N GLY A 52 8.44 -0.86 -5.02
CA GLY A 52 8.29 0.59 -4.91
C GLY A 52 6.98 1.02 -5.54
N THR A 53 6.21 1.83 -4.83
CA THR A 53 4.94 2.38 -5.30
C THR A 53 5.20 3.69 -6.04
N SER A 54 4.56 3.87 -7.18
CA SER A 54 4.48 5.15 -7.89
C SER A 54 3.57 6.14 -7.16
N GLU A 55 3.53 7.39 -7.62
CA GLU A 55 2.58 8.40 -7.13
C GLU A 55 1.13 7.98 -7.38
N ASP A 56 0.85 7.37 -8.54
CA ASP A 56 -0.48 6.82 -8.86
C ASP A 56 -0.86 5.67 -7.93
N ASP A 57 0.08 4.76 -7.62
CA ASP A 57 -0.17 3.68 -6.66
C ASP A 57 -0.51 4.23 -5.27
N GLN A 58 0.14 5.32 -4.85
CA GLN A 58 -0.11 5.95 -3.55
C GLN A 58 -1.45 6.68 -3.52
N LEU A 59 -1.80 7.37 -4.60
CA LEU A 59 -3.13 7.97 -4.80
C LEU A 59 -4.22 6.90 -4.70
N ARG A 60 -4.11 5.84 -5.50
CA ARG A 60 -5.10 4.75 -5.54
C ARG A 60 -5.19 4.02 -4.20
N LYS A 61 -4.05 3.78 -3.54
CA LYS A 61 -4.01 3.23 -2.19
C LYS A 61 -4.79 4.10 -1.21
N HIS A 62 -4.60 5.42 -1.24
CA HIS A 62 -5.32 6.33 -0.36
C HIS A 62 -6.84 6.24 -0.60
N VAL A 63 -7.28 6.32 -1.85
CA VAL A 63 -8.69 6.21 -2.23
C VAL A 63 -9.31 4.89 -1.76
N ILE A 64 -8.63 3.77 -2.01
CA ILE A 64 -9.07 2.44 -1.56
C ILE A 64 -9.17 2.38 -0.03
N LEU A 65 -8.18 2.91 0.69
CA LEU A 65 -8.17 2.90 2.16
C LEU A 65 -9.31 3.72 2.75
N GLU A 66 -9.60 4.90 2.21
CA GLU A 66 -10.73 5.72 2.65
C GLU A 66 -12.06 5.01 2.44
N LEU A 67 -12.27 4.45 1.25
CA LEU A 67 -13.48 3.67 0.96
C LEU A 67 -13.60 2.43 1.86
N MET A 68 -12.52 1.68 2.07
CA MET A 68 -12.54 0.47 2.90
C MET A 68 -12.72 0.75 4.39
N CYS A 69 -12.11 1.81 4.92
CA CYS A 69 -12.14 2.11 6.35
C CYS A 69 -13.33 2.97 6.76
N ASN A 70 -13.73 3.90 5.91
CA ASN A 70 -14.67 4.96 6.24
C ASN A 70 -15.97 4.89 5.45
N LEU A 71 -16.04 4.07 4.38
CA LEU A 71 -17.21 3.92 3.49
C LEU A 71 -17.64 5.21 2.78
N TYR A 72 -16.77 6.22 2.75
CA TYR A 72 -16.94 7.43 1.96
C TYR A 72 -15.58 7.91 1.45
N LEU A 73 -15.61 8.83 0.48
CA LEU A 73 -14.44 9.48 -0.07
C LEU A 73 -14.77 10.95 -0.31
N ASP A 74 -13.98 11.86 0.26
CA ASP A 74 -14.03 13.27 -0.10
C ASP A 74 -13.09 13.52 -1.29
N ARG A 75 -13.67 13.90 -2.44
CA ARG A 75 -12.90 14.12 -3.66
C ARG A 75 -12.01 15.36 -3.56
N ALA A 76 -12.49 16.42 -2.90
CA ALA A 76 -11.74 17.67 -2.80
C ALA A 76 -10.47 17.48 -1.96
N ASP A 77 -10.54 16.64 -0.92
CA ASP A 77 -9.37 16.29 -0.11
C ASP A 77 -8.32 15.51 -0.93
N VAL A 78 -8.76 14.57 -1.78
CA VAL A 78 -7.87 13.81 -2.67
C VAL A 78 -7.21 14.74 -3.70
N GLU A 79 -7.99 15.61 -4.34
CA GLU A 79 -7.48 16.58 -5.32
C GLU A 79 -6.45 17.52 -4.68
N ALA A 80 -6.73 18.03 -3.49
CA ALA A 80 -5.81 18.89 -2.76
C ALA A 80 -4.53 18.15 -2.32
N GLN A 81 -4.64 16.89 -1.92
CA GLN A 81 -3.49 16.11 -1.45
C GLN A 81 -2.56 15.67 -2.59
N PHE A 82 -3.12 15.27 -3.72
CA PHE A 82 -2.38 14.66 -4.83
C PHE A 82 -2.19 15.59 -6.05
N GLY A 83 -2.85 16.76 -6.06
CA GLY A 83 -2.73 17.75 -7.13
C GLY A 83 -3.31 17.29 -8.47
N ILE A 84 -4.45 16.59 -8.43
CA ILE A 84 -5.12 16.00 -9.60
C ILE A 84 -6.52 16.60 -9.81
N ASP A 85 -7.10 16.40 -10.99
CA ASP A 85 -8.55 16.45 -11.19
C ASP A 85 -9.11 15.03 -10.99
N PHE A 86 -10.00 14.86 -10.02
CA PHE A 86 -10.51 13.53 -9.66
C PHE A 86 -11.39 12.95 -10.77
N ALA A 87 -12.22 13.78 -11.41
CA ALA A 87 -13.15 13.34 -12.43
C ALA A 87 -12.41 12.91 -13.72
N GLU A 88 -11.32 13.59 -14.06
CA GLU A 88 -10.45 13.19 -15.17
C GLU A 88 -9.64 11.93 -14.84
N THR A 89 -9.00 11.89 -13.67
CA THR A 89 -8.08 10.80 -13.30
C THR A 89 -8.79 9.46 -13.14
N PHE A 90 -10.02 9.46 -12.61
CA PHE A 90 -10.82 8.26 -12.35
C PHE A 90 -12.02 8.14 -13.31
N ALA A 91 -11.95 8.74 -14.50
CA ALA A 91 -13.07 8.76 -15.44
C ALA A 91 -13.59 7.35 -15.78
N ILE A 92 -12.68 6.40 -16.00
CA ILE A 92 -13.02 5.01 -16.34
C ILE A 92 -13.79 4.37 -15.18
N GLU A 93 -13.27 4.48 -13.97
CA GLU A 93 -13.85 3.88 -12.76
C GLU A 93 -15.20 4.52 -12.42
N LEU A 94 -15.36 5.82 -12.67
CA LEU A 94 -16.62 6.53 -12.49
C LEU A 94 -17.68 6.08 -13.51
N ASP A 95 -17.29 5.89 -14.77
CA ASP A 95 -18.18 5.36 -15.81
C ASP A 95 -18.62 3.92 -15.50
N GLU A 96 -17.69 3.07 -15.08
CA GLU A 96 -17.99 1.69 -14.63
C GLU A 96 -18.95 1.67 -13.44
N LEU A 97 -18.74 2.55 -12.45
CA LEU A 97 -19.61 2.66 -11.29
C LEU A 97 -21.03 3.13 -11.66
N ALA A 98 -21.13 4.07 -12.62
CA ALA A 98 -22.41 4.60 -13.09
C ALA A 98 -23.21 3.58 -13.93
N ALA A 99 -22.52 2.70 -14.66
CA ALA A 99 -23.14 1.62 -15.42
C ALA A 99 -23.85 0.59 -14.52
N GLY A 100 -23.42 0.48 -13.26
CA GLY A 100 -23.92 -0.51 -12.32
C GLY A 100 -23.42 -1.93 -12.61
N PRO A 101 -23.70 -2.89 -11.72
CA PRO A 101 -23.31 -4.29 -11.89
C PRO A 101 -24.11 -5.02 -12.98
#